data_AF-A0A971YRN8-F1
#
_entry.id   AF-A0A971YRN8-F1
#
_cell.length_a   1.000
_cell.length_b   1.000
_cell.length_c   1.000
_cell.angle_alpha   90.00
_cell.angle_beta   90.00
_cell.angle_gamma   90.00
#
_symmetry.space_group_name_H-M   'P 1'
#
loop_
_entity.id
_entity.type
_entity.pdbx_description
1 polymer ?
#
loop_
_entity_poly.entity_id
_entity_poly.type
_entity_poly.pdbx_seq_one_letter_code
_entity_poly.pdbx_strand_id
1 'polypeptide(L)'
;MLALEEVSYTKLSYRRDKELVTKYLALYEKNRSPELLELLVEAYWELVEYLAGKFTQDRQMREDLVQVGGIGLITALQRFDSSRNVQFV
;
A
#
# COMPACT_ATOMS: atom_id res chain seq x y z
N MET A 1 3.98 10.89 19.68
CA MET A 1 2.53 10.72 19.89
C MET A 1 1.87 12.07 19.66
N LEU A 2 1.79 12.50 18.39
CA LEU A 2 1.12 13.73 17.92
C LEU A 2 1.09 13.62 16.39
N ALA A 3 -0.07 13.82 15.76
CA ALA A 3 -0.36 13.78 14.30
C ALA A 3 -0.97 12.49 13.69
N LEU A 4 -1.59 11.60 14.49
CA LEU A 4 -2.47 10.54 13.96
C LEU A 4 -3.94 10.69 14.39
N GLU A 5 -4.30 11.77 15.09
CA GLU A 5 -5.67 11.97 15.60
C GLU A 5 -6.62 12.72 14.65
N GLU A 6 -6.18 13.13 13.44
CA GLU A 6 -7.09 13.77 12.46
C GLU A 6 -6.95 13.23 11.03
N VAL A 7 -6.54 11.97 10.87
CA VAL A 7 -6.80 11.25 9.63
C VAL A 7 -7.68 10.07 10.01
N SER A 8 -8.97 10.18 9.68
CA SER A 8 -9.85 9.01 9.62
C SER A 8 -9.11 7.96 8.80
N TYR A 9 -8.65 6.88 9.46
CA TYR A 9 -7.99 5.69 8.89
C TYR A 9 -8.83 4.96 7.83
N THR A 10 -9.84 5.60 7.26
CA THR A 10 -10.97 4.89 6.66
C THR A 10 -11.14 5.16 5.16
N LYS A 11 -10.26 5.92 4.47
CA LYS A 11 -10.43 6.19 3.01
C LYS A 11 -9.18 6.42 2.16
N LEU A 12 -7.96 6.38 2.70
CA LEU A 12 -6.76 6.70 1.91
C LEU A 12 -6.65 5.72 0.74
N SER A 13 -6.53 6.22 -0.49
CA SER A 13 -6.39 5.41 -1.70
C SER A 13 -5.23 5.94 -2.52
N TYR A 14 -4.30 5.06 -2.89
CA TYR A 14 -3.19 5.40 -3.77
C TYR A 14 -3.65 6.08 -5.08
N ARG A 15 -4.78 5.63 -5.64
CA ARG A 15 -5.29 6.20 -6.91
C ARG A 15 -5.76 7.65 -6.76
N ARG A 16 -6.35 7.99 -5.61
CA ARG A 16 -6.98 9.30 -5.36
C ARG A 16 -6.03 10.26 -4.66
N ASP A 17 -5.16 9.75 -3.79
CA ASP A 17 -4.37 10.52 -2.83
C ASP A 17 -2.86 10.33 -3.07
N LYS A 18 -2.43 10.21 -4.32
CA LYS A 18 -1.05 9.81 -4.72
C LYS A 18 0.03 10.66 -4.05
N GLU A 19 -0.15 11.98 -3.94
CA GLU A 19 0.81 12.87 -3.28
C GLU A 19 0.96 12.57 -1.78
N LEU A 20 -0.17 12.37 -1.09
CA LEU A 20 -0.19 12.09 0.34
C LEU A 20 0.38 10.70 0.64
N VAL A 21 0.03 9.70 -0.17
CA VAL A 21 0.60 8.34 -0.09
C VAL A 21 2.11 8.36 -0.32
N THR A 22 2.59 9.15 -1.30
CA THR A 22 4.02 9.34 -1.56
C THR A 22 4.73 9.96 -0.35
N LYS A 23 4.11 10.96 0.28
CA LYS A 23 4.63 11.59 1.51
C LYS A 23 4.72 10.57 2.66
N TYR A 24 3.70 9.74 2.86
CA TYR A 24 3.72 8.69 3.89
C TYR A 24 4.75 7.60 3.60
N LEU A 25 4.95 7.23 2.34
CA LEU A 25 6.00 6.30 1.95
C LEU A 25 7.39 6.85 2.29
N ALA A 26 7.66 8.12 1.97
CA ALA A 26 8.91 8.77 2.33
C ALA A 26 9.13 8.91 3.85
N LEU A 27 8.04 9.04 4.63
CA LEU A 27 8.11 9.01 6.09
C LEU A 27 8.40 7.59 6.61
N TYR A 28 7.75 6.58 6.04
CA TYR A 28 7.96 5.17 6.38
C TYR A 28 9.39 4.73 6.11
N GLU A 29 10.00 5.12 4.99
CA GLU A 29 11.41 4.82 4.68
C GLU A 29 12.37 5.29 5.78
N LYS A 30 12.05 6.39 6.47
CA LYS A 30 12.88 6.99 7.52
C LYS A 30 12.70 6.37 8.89
N ASN A 31 11.47 6.01 9.26
CA ASN A 31 11.13 5.62 10.63
C ASN A 31 10.64 4.18 10.80
N ARG A 32 10.32 3.50 9.68
CA ARG A 32 9.79 2.13 9.62
C ARG A 32 8.64 1.88 10.60
N SER A 33 7.77 2.87 10.81
CA SER A 33 6.60 2.78 11.70
C SER A 33 5.62 1.69 11.23
N PRO A 34 5.20 0.78 12.12
CA PRO A 34 4.17 -0.21 11.82
C PRO A 34 2.83 0.42 11.38
N GLU A 35 2.45 1.55 12.00
CA GLU A 35 1.22 2.27 11.70
C GLU A 35 1.24 2.86 10.28
N LEU A 36 2.40 3.39 9.85
CA LEU A 36 2.58 3.84 8.47
C LEU A 36 2.57 2.67 7.48
N LEU A 37 3.11 1.50 7.85
CA LEU A 37 3.05 0.32 6.99
C LEU A 37 1.60 -0.12 6.79
N GLU A 38 0.81 -0.21 7.86
CA GLU A 38 -0.61 -0.57 7.80
C GLU A 38 -1.39 0.39 6.90
N LEU A 39 -1.24 1.70 7.14
CA LEU A 39 -1.88 2.75 6.34
C LEU A 39 -1.47 2.73 4.86
N LEU A 40 -0.20 2.44 4.56
CA LEU A 40 0.26 2.27 3.18
C LEU A 40 -0.35 1.01 2.55
N VAL A 41 -0.38 -0.12 3.26
CA VAL A 41 -0.98 -1.37 2.76
C VAL A 41 -2.44 -1.16 2.39
N GLU A 42 -3.21 -0.51 3.25
CA GLU A 42 -4.61 -0.16 2.98
C GLU A 42 -4.74 0.74 1.74
N ALA A 43 -3.88 1.77 1.63
CA ALA A 43 -3.91 2.69 0.50
C ALA A 43 -3.67 2.02 -0.86
N TYR A 44 -2.82 0.98 -0.90
CA TYR A 44 -2.53 0.22 -2.11
C TYR A 44 -3.45 -0.99 -2.32
N TRP A 45 -4.39 -1.29 -1.43
CA TRP A 45 -5.21 -2.50 -1.52
C TRP A 45 -6.08 -2.55 -2.79
N GLU A 46 -6.70 -1.42 -3.18
CA GLU A 46 -7.48 -1.30 -4.43
C GLU A 46 -6.63 -1.57 -5.70
N LEU A 47 -5.31 -1.40 -5.62
CA LEU A 47 -4.39 -1.76 -6.70
C LEU A 47 -4.19 -3.27 -6.74
N VAL A 48 -4.00 -3.91 -5.58
CA VAL A 48 -3.88 -5.37 -5.47
C VAL A 48 -5.12 -6.06 -6.02
N GLU A 49 -6.31 -5.64 -5.60
CA GLU A 49 -7.59 -6.19 -6.08
C GLU A 49 -7.75 -6.07 -7.60
N TYR A 50 -7.41 -4.90 -8.13
CA TYR A 50 -7.47 -4.64 -9.57
C TYR A 50 -6.48 -5.50 -10.35
N LEU A 51 -5.27 -5.70 -9.85
CA LEU A 51 -4.28 -6.55 -10.49
C LEU A 51 -4.71 -8.02 -10.44
N ALA A 52 -5.20 -8.52 -9.30
CA ALA A 52 -5.70 -9.89 -9.17
C ALA A 52 -6.83 -10.20 -10.16
N GLY A 53 -7.76 -9.24 -10.38
CA GLY A 53 -8.85 -9.38 -11.36
C GLY A 53 -8.39 -9.49 -12.82
N LYS A 54 -7.13 -9.17 -13.14
CA LYS A 54 -6.56 -9.39 -14.48
C LYS A 54 -6.10 -10.83 -14.72
N PHE A 55 -5.85 -11.60 -13.67
CA PHE A 55 -5.31 -12.96 -13.78
C PHE A 55 -6.39 -14.03 -13.82
N THR A 56 -7.59 -13.75 -13.29
CA THR A 56 -8.69 -14.71 -13.26
C THR A 56 -10.05 -14.03 -13.20
N GLN A 57 -11.04 -14.67 -13.82
CA GLN A 57 -12.46 -14.32 -13.67
C GLN A 57 -13.14 -15.14 -12.55
N ASP A 58 -12.49 -16.19 -12.05
CA ASP A 58 -12.98 -16.99 -10.93
C ASP A 58 -12.86 -16.21 -9.62
N ARG A 59 -13.97 -16.11 -8.89
CA ARG A 59 -14.05 -15.32 -7.66
C ARG A 59 -13.19 -15.89 -6.54
N GLN A 60 -13.21 -17.21 -6.34
CA GLN A 60 -12.46 -17.86 -5.26
C GLN A 60 -10.96 -17.70 -5.50
N MET A 61 -10.51 -17.99 -6.74
CA MET A 61 -9.12 -17.81 -7.10
C MET A 61 -8.68 -16.34 -7.00
N ARG A 62 -9.56 -15.39 -7.32
CA ARG A 62 -9.26 -13.97 -7.17
C ARG A 62 -9.03 -13.60 -5.71
N GLU A 63 -9.88 -14.08 -4.79
CA GLU A 63 -9.71 -13.84 -3.35
C GLU A 63 -8.37 -14.39 -2.84
N ASP A 64 -7.95 -15.58 -3.31
CA ASP A 64 -6.65 -16.16 -2.99
C ASP A 64 -5.49 -15.31 -3.54
N LEU A 65 -5.60 -14.84 -4.80
CA LEU A 65 -4.59 -13.98 -5.43
C LEU A 65 -4.48 -12.62 -4.74
N VAL A 66 -5.60 -12.07 -4.25
CA VAL A 66 -5.58 -10.81 -3.47
C VAL A 66 -4.78 -10.99 -2.18
N GLN A 67 -4.97 -12.10 -1.46
CA GLN A 67 -4.21 -12.37 -0.25
C GLN A 67 -2.71 -12.50 -0.53
N VAL A 68 -2.32 -13.29 -1.53
CA VAL A 68 -0.91 -13.44 -1.94
C VAL A 68 -0.34 -12.10 -2.44
N GLY A 69 -1.13 -11.33 -3.18
CA GLY A 69 -0.77 -9.99 -3.64
C GLY A 69 -0.55 -9.01 -2.48
N GLY A 70 -1.35 -9.11 -1.41
CA GLY A 70 -1.16 -8.35 -0.17
C GLY A 70 0.17 -8.67 0.51
N ILE A 71 0.57 -9.95 0.58
CA ILE A 71 1.90 -10.34 1.09
C ILE A 71 3.02 -9.74 0.22
N GLY A 72 2.84 -9.77 -1.10
CA GLY A 72 3.76 -9.15 -2.05
C GLY A 72 3.88 -7.64 -1.84
N LEU A 73 2.76 -6.95 -1.63
CA LEU A 73 2.69 -5.51 -1.35
C LEU A 73 3.44 -5.17 -0.06
N ILE A 74 3.18 -5.89 1.04
CA ILE A 74 3.88 -5.68 2.32
C ILE A 74 5.39 -5.83 2.13
N THR A 75 5.81 -6.90 1.45
CA THR A 75 7.23 -7.17 1.19
C THR A 75 7.86 -6.07 0.33
N ALA A 76 7.14 -5.59 -0.69
CA ALA A 76 7.58 -4.52 -1.56
C ALA A 76 7.73 -3.19 -0.81
N LEU A 77 6.76 -2.81 0.03
CA LEU A 77 6.83 -1.61 0.87
C LEU A 77 8.00 -1.68 1.85
N GLN A 78 8.19 -2.82 2.52
CA GLN A 78 9.31 -3.02 3.46
C GLN A 78 10.68 -2.92 2.79
N ARG A 79 10.80 -3.37 1.54
CA ARG A 79 12.07 -3.38 0.79
C ARG A 79 12.27 -2.16 -0.11
N PHE A 80 11.28 -1.29 -0.20
CA PHE A 80 11.37 -0.11 -1.04
C PHE A 80 12.51 0.81 -0.57
N ASP A 81 13.19 1.37 -1.55
CA ASP A 81 14.38 2.21 -1.43
C ASP A 81 14.38 3.24 -2.57
N SER A 82 13.91 4.44 -2.25
CA SER A 82 13.80 5.57 -3.19
C SER A 82 15.15 6.06 -3.73
N SER A 83 16.28 5.73 -3.06
CA SER A 83 17.61 6.10 -3.53
C SER A 83 18.01 5.44 -4.84
N ARG A 84 17.31 4.38 -5.25
CA ARG A 84 17.52 3.65 -6.50
C ARG A 84 16.92 4.34 -7.73
N ASN A 85 16.40 5.57 -7.59
CA ASN A 85 15.73 6.33 -8.65
C ASN A 85 14.55 5.56 -9.29
N VAL A 86 13.85 4.76 -8.49
CA VAL A 86 12.64 4.05 -8.88
C VAL A 86 11.45 4.61 -8.12
N GLN A 87 10.32 4.78 -8.82
CA GLN A 87 9.07 5.17 -8.19
C GLN A 87 8.33 3.93 -7.69
N PHE A 88 7.73 4.03 -6.50
CA PHE A 88 6.79 3.03 -6.03
C PHE A 88 5.42 3.31 -6.67
N VAL A 89 5.22 2.74 -7.87
CA VAL A 89 4.01 2.79 -8.71
C VAL A 89 3.48 4.20 -9.03
#